data_AF-A0A7Y9SRH3-F1
#
_entry.id   AF-A0A7Y9SRH3-F1
#
_cell.length_a   1.000
_cell.length_b   1.000
_cell.length_c   1.000
_cell.angle_alpha   90.00
_cell.angle_beta   90.00
_cell.angle_gamma   90.00
#
_symmetry.space_group_name_H-M   'P 1'
#
loop_
_entity.id
_entity.type
_entity.pdbx_description
1 polymer ?
#
loop_
_entity_poly.entity_id
_entity_poly.type
_entity_poly.pdbx_seq_one_letter_code
_entity_poly.pdbx_strand_id
1 'polypeptide(L)'
;MRRNSLSLLLAPSRWLLRAALCLLLATSTCTALAQDGAHYAGLNLAGAEFNSAKKPGVVFKDYLYPRDSDYAYVAAQGMNIVRLPFLWERLQPTANGELDATQLGYLQTAVSRAKSHNLRVILDLHNYAKYDGARIGSDGTPASVLADLWRRLAIVFGNDDAVIFGLMNEPNGISSGDWTAAAQLAIDAIRGAGAYNLIMVPGTAYTGAHSWNSTWYGVSNAASLVSIEDPVENLVFEVHQYLDQDYSGTSADCVSASIGSEKLQAFTQWLRANGYKGFLGEFGASSNATCMAALDDMLGYVHDNADVWLGWTAWAAGAWWKTDYAFNLQPNQDGTDKPQMSVLSARAREIVQ
;
A
#
# COMPACT_ATOMS: atom_id res chain seq x y z
N MET A 1 7.35 62.00 -74.10
CA MET A 1 8.38 62.21 -73.04
C MET A 1 7.67 62.69 -71.77
N ARG A 2 7.96 62.06 -70.61
CA ARG A 2 7.51 62.36 -69.22
C ARG A 2 6.03 62.05 -68.92
N ARG A 3 5.69 60.90 -68.30
CA ARG A 3 5.82 60.40 -66.90
C ARG A 3 4.82 61.03 -65.91
N ASN A 4 3.80 60.24 -65.57
CA ASN A 4 2.88 60.37 -64.43
C ASN A 4 3.54 59.91 -63.13
N SER A 5 3.13 60.55 -62.04
CA SER A 5 3.49 60.27 -60.64
C SER A 5 2.54 59.24 -60.03
N LEU A 6 3.07 58.23 -59.35
CA LEU A 6 2.30 57.44 -58.36
C LEU A 6 3.14 57.22 -57.10
N SER A 7 2.49 57.50 -55.98
CA SER A 7 2.98 57.48 -54.61
C SER A 7 3.19 56.04 -54.10
N LEU A 8 4.38 55.72 -53.59
CA LEU A 8 4.63 54.47 -52.87
C LEU A 8 4.21 54.61 -51.40
N LEU A 9 3.25 53.78 -50.98
CA LEU A 9 3.04 53.44 -49.56
C LEU A 9 3.98 52.29 -49.20
N LEU A 10 4.87 52.52 -48.25
CA LEU A 10 5.76 51.51 -47.66
C LEU A 10 4.95 50.55 -46.78
N ALA A 11 4.84 49.29 -47.19
CA ALA A 11 4.39 48.22 -46.31
C ALA A 11 5.56 47.79 -45.39
N PRO A 12 5.34 47.59 -44.07
CA PRO A 12 6.40 47.13 -43.18
C PRO A 12 6.82 45.69 -43.51
N SER A 13 8.10 45.42 -43.30
CA SER A 13 8.77 44.18 -43.68
C SER A 13 8.24 42.96 -42.91
N ARG A 14 8.13 41.83 -43.62
CA ARG A 14 7.68 40.51 -43.14
C ARG A 14 8.50 39.89 -41.98
N TRP A 15 9.45 40.63 -41.42
CA TRP A 15 10.33 40.19 -40.33
C TRP A 15 9.81 40.54 -38.93
N LEU A 16 8.91 41.54 -38.80
CA LEU A 16 8.35 41.93 -37.48
C LEU A 16 7.12 41.11 -37.07
N LEU A 17 6.49 40.37 -37.98
CA LEU A 17 5.33 39.50 -37.69
C LEU A 17 5.72 38.09 -37.20
N ARG A 18 7.00 37.68 -37.29
CA ARG A 18 7.46 36.38 -36.79
C ARG A 18 8.02 36.42 -35.36
N ALA A 19 8.45 37.59 -34.88
CA ALA A 19 8.92 37.75 -33.50
C ALA A 19 7.78 37.86 -32.48
N ALA A 20 6.60 38.32 -32.89
CA ALA A 20 5.44 38.43 -32.01
C ALA A 20 4.70 37.09 -31.78
N LEU A 21 4.88 36.11 -32.67
CA LEU A 21 4.22 34.80 -32.53
C LEU A 21 5.00 33.83 -31.63
N CYS A 22 6.30 34.03 -31.43
CA CYS A 22 7.11 33.20 -30.53
C CYS A 22 7.11 33.68 -29.06
N LEU A 23 6.67 34.91 -28.78
CA LEU A 23 6.53 35.41 -27.40
C LEU A 23 5.12 35.20 -26.79
N LEU A 24 4.13 34.81 -27.59
CA LEU A 24 2.76 34.51 -27.12
C LEU A 24 2.55 33.02 -26.76
N LEU A 25 3.56 32.17 -26.94
CA LEU A 25 3.54 30.75 -26.56
C LEU A 25 4.29 30.44 -25.25
N ALA A 26 4.83 31.47 -24.57
CA ALA A 26 5.69 31.31 -23.40
C ALA A 26 5.04 31.73 -22.06
N THR A 27 3.71 31.93 -22.02
CA THR A 27 2.98 32.17 -20.77
C THR A 27 1.74 31.29 -20.64
N SER A 28 1.81 30.06 -21.16
CA SER A 28 1.04 28.99 -20.53
C SER A 28 1.80 28.60 -19.28
N THR A 29 1.59 29.34 -18.19
CA THR A 29 1.81 28.78 -16.86
C THR A 29 0.94 27.54 -16.82
N CYS A 30 1.56 26.39 -17.04
CA CYS A 30 1.03 25.12 -16.62
C CYS A 30 0.97 25.23 -15.10
N THR A 31 -0.11 25.81 -14.58
CA THR A 31 -0.61 25.37 -13.30
C THR A 31 -0.98 23.92 -13.55
N ALA A 32 0.01 23.03 -13.41
CA ALA A 32 -0.27 21.70 -12.95
C ALA A 32 -1.05 21.94 -11.66
N LEU A 33 -2.39 21.88 -11.77
CA LEU A 33 -3.18 21.49 -10.63
C LEU A 33 -2.51 20.19 -10.23
N ALA A 34 -1.82 20.19 -9.08
CA ALA A 34 -1.45 18.96 -8.43
C ALA A 34 -2.77 18.19 -8.39
N GLN A 35 -2.83 17.12 -9.18
CA GLN A 35 -3.95 16.21 -9.09
C GLN A 35 -3.77 15.65 -7.69
N ASP A 36 -4.56 16.13 -6.73
CA ASP A 36 -4.58 15.57 -5.39
C ASP A 36 -4.75 14.07 -5.61
N GLY A 37 -3.69 13.33 -5.27
CA GLY A 37 -3.63 11.91 -5.49
C GLY A 37 -4.73 11.25 -4.66
N ALA A 38 -5.17 10.06 -5.05
CA ALA A 38 -6.05 9.29 -4.18
C ALA A 38 -5.30 9.03 -2.86
N HIS A 39 -5.89 9.47 -1.75
CA HIS A 39 -5.38 9.19 -0.41
C HIS A 39 -6.26 8.15 0.29
N TYR A 40 -5.62 7.34 1.13
CA TYR A 40 -6.24 6.15 1.70
C TYR A 40 -6.11 6.11 3.23
N ALA A 41 -7.21 5.77 3.88
CA ALA A 41 -7.25 5.53 5.32
C ALA A 41 -8.19 4.36 5.59
N GLY A 42 -7.73 3.38 6.37
CA GLY A 42 -8.48 2.13 6.53
C GLY A 42 -7.98 1.19 7.61
N LEU A 43 -8.53 -0.02 7.59
CA LEU A 43 -8.21 -1.09 8.54
C LEU A 43 -7.74 -2.36 7.82
N ASN A 44 -6.87 -3.11 8.48
CA ASN A 44 -6.69 -4.52 8.20
C ASN A 44 -7.90 -5.31 8.72
N LEU A 45 -8.51 -6.12 7.86
CA LEU A 45 -9.57 -7.06 8.23
C LEU A 45 -9.00 -8.48 8.31
N ALA A 46 -8.35 -8.77 9.44
CA ALA A 46 -7.66 -10.02 9.69
C ALA A 46 -8.63 -11.20 9.90
N GLY A 47 -8.19 -12.38 9.49
CA GLY A 47 -8.90 -13.64 9.71
C GLY A 47 -8.57 -14.73 8.70
N ALA A 48 -8.38 -14.41 7.41
CA ALA A 48 -8.22 -15.42 6.35
C ALA A 48 -6.80 -15.99 6.27
N GLU A 49 -5.85 -15.38 6.97
CA GLU A 49 -4.47 -15.80 7.21
C GLU A 49 -4.30 -16.64 8.48
N PHE A 50 -5.29 -16.61 9.40
CA PHE A 50 -5.17 -17.25 10.72
C PHE A 50 -4.87 -18.75 10.65
N ASN A 51 -4.20 -19.26 11.69
CA ASN A 51 -3.80 -20.66 11.82
C ASN A 51 -3.05 -21.19 10.58
N SER A 52 -2.03 -20.46 10.13
CA SER A 52 -1.24 -20.77 8.91
C SER A 52 -0.61 -22.16 8.88
N ALA A 53 -0.44 -22.82 10.03
CA ALA A 53 0.00 -24.22 10.11
C ALA A 53 -1.07 -25.23 9.61
N LYS A 54 -2.33 -24.82 9.44
CA LYS A 54 -3.43 -25.65 8.93
C LYS A 54 -3.67 -25.35 7.44
N LYS A 55 -3.19 -26.25 6.59
CA LYS A 55 -3.25 -26.17 5.11
C LYS A 55 -4.00 -27.40 4.56
N PRO A 56 -5.15 -27.23 3.88
CA PRO A 56 -5.84 -25.96 3.59
C PRO A 56 -6.53 -25.33 4.82
N GLY A 57 -6.73 -26.12 5.89
CA GLY A 57 -7.58 -25.70 7.02
C GLY A 57 -9.08 -25.69 6.65
N VAL A 58 -9.92 -25.34 7.63
CA VAL A 58 -11.39 -25.34 7.50
C VAL A 58 -11.93 -23.95 7.84
N VAL A 59 -12.68 -23.34 6.92
CA VAL A 59 -13.35 -22.06 7.16
C VAL A 59 -14.32 -22.16 8.35
N PHE A 60 -14.39 -21.10 9.16
CA PHE A 60 -15.11 -21.01 10.43
C PHE A 60 -14.61 -21.94 11.55
N LYS A 61 -13.47 -22.61 11.36
CA LYS A 61 -12.76 -23.34 12.40
C LYS A 61 -11.32 -22.87 12.55
N ASP A 62 -10.56 -22.88 11.47
CA ASP A 62 -9.16 -22.50 11.44
C ASP A 62 -8.97 -21.05 10.95
N TYR A 63 -9.87 -20.53 10.12
CA TYR A 63 -9.83 -19.16 9.62
C TYR A 63 -11.23 -18.70 9.19
N LEU A 64 -11.38 -17.42 8.87
CA LEU A 64 -12.62 -16.86 8.31
C LEU A 64 -12.31 -15.70 7.37
N TYR A 65 -13.26 -15.37 6.50
CA TYR A 65 -13.23 -14.11 5.75
C TYR A 65 -14.15 -13.08 6.44
N PRO A 66 -13.84 -11.77 6.34
CA PRO A 66 -14.68 -10.71 6.90
C PRO A 66 -16.10 -10.72 6.32
N ARG A 67 -17.08 -10.40 7.15
CA ARG A 67 -18.50 -10.30 6.76
C ARG A 67 -18.76 -8.95 6.11
N ASP A 68 -19.86 -8.83 5.37
CA ASP A 68 -20.27 -7.56 4.76
C ASP A 68 -20.38 -6.41 5.77
N SER A 69 -20.88 -6.69 6.97
CA SER A 69 -20.96 -5.71 8.07
C SER A 69 -19.61 -5.16 8.51
N ASP A 70 -18.52 -5.89 8.32
CA ASP A 70 -17.18 -5.43 8.69
C ASP A 70 -16.70 -4.36 7.69
N TYR A 71 -17.02 -4.50 6.40
CA TYR A 71 -16.78 -3.46 5.37
C TYR A 71 -17.68 -2.24 5.59
N ALA A 72 -18.97 -2.47 5.87
CA ALA A 72 -19.91 -1.40 6.20
C ALA A 72 -19.44 -0.56 7.40
N TYR A 73 -18.89 -1.22 8.42
CA TYR A 73 -18.33 -0.55 9.59
C TYR A 73 -17.11 0.30 9.23
N VAL A 74 -16.16 -0.23 8.44
CA VAL A 74 -15.00 0.56 7.98
C VAL A 74 -15.46 1.82 7.25
N ALA A 75 -16.37 1.69 6.28
CA ALA A 75 -16.90 2.84 5.55
C ALA A 75 -17.61 3.86 6.48
N ALA A 76 -18.39 3.39 7.46
CA ALA A 76 -19.07 4.26 8.43
C ALA A 76 -18.10 5.07 9.32
N GLN A 77 -16.86 4.58 9.49
CA GLN A 77 -15.80 5.30 10.20
C GLN A 77 -15.11 6.38 9.35
N GLY A 78 -15.57 6.62 8.12
CA GLY A 78 -15.00 7.62 7.21
C GLY A 78 -13.77 7.14 6.44
N MET A 79 -13.57 5.82 6.37
CA MET A 79 -12.44 5.17 5.70
C MET A 79 -12.83 4.71 4.29
N ASN A 80 -11.84 4.58 3.39
CA ASN A 80 -12.05 4.21 1.97
C ASN A 80 -11.23 3.00 1.50
N ILE A 81 -10.51 2.33 2.39
CA ILE A 81 -9.70 1.16 2.04
C ILE A 81 -9.77 0.09 3.13
N VAL A 82 -9.61 -1.16 2.73
CA VAL A 82 -9.32 -2.27 3.65
C VAL A 82 -8.13 -3.06 3.14
N ARG A 83 -7.31 -3.56 4.06
CA ARG A 83 -6.29 -4.56 3.75
C ARG A 83 -6.79 -5.92 4.18
N LEU A 84 -6.75 -6.89 3.26
CA LEU A 84 -7.28 -8.23 3.46
C LEU A 84 -6.12 -9.24 3.41
N PRO A 85 -5.58 -9.62 4.59
CA PRO A 85 -4.63 -10.72 4.70
C PRO A 85 -5.25 -12.03 4.21
N PHE A 86 -4.54 -12.78 3.38
CA PHE A 86 -4.89 -14.16 3.02
C PHE A 86 -3.64 -15.01 2.87
N LEU A 87 -3.79 -16.33 3.01
CA LEU A 87 -2.67 -17.27 2.97
C LEU A 87 -2.42 -17.80 1.55
N TRP A 88 -1.17 -17.73 1.07
CA TRP A 88 -0.72 -18.27 -0.21
C TRP A 88 -1.09 -19.75 -0.34
N GLU A 89 -0.75 -20.58 0.64
CA GLU A 89 -0.95 -22.04 0.57
C GLU A 89 -2.42 -22.45 0.55
N ARG A 90 -3.34 -21.56 0.98
CA ARG A 90 -4.77 -21.76 0.80
C ARG A 90 -5.16 -21.43 -0.64
N LEU A 91 -4.73 -20.27 -1.13
CA LEU A 91 -5.13 -19.78 -2.45
C LEU A 91 -4.51 -20.58 -3.60
N GLN A 92 -3.25 -21.00 -3.49
CA GLN A 92 -2.54 -21.78 -4.50
C GLN A 92 -1.86 -22.97 -3.81
N PRO A 93 -2.56 -24.11 -3.64
CA PRO A 93 -2.07 -25.24 -2.83
C PRO A 93 -0.85 -25.98 -3.41
N THR A 94 -0.54 -25.75 -4.69
CA THR A 94 0.61 -26.35 -5.37
C THR A 94 1.37 -25.24 -6.09
N ALA A 95 2.68 -25.14 -5.87
CA ALA A 95 3.53 -24.15 -6.54
C ALA A 95 3.38 -24.23 -8.07
N ASN A 96 3.17 -23.08 -8.71
CA ASN A 96 2.83 -22.93 -10.14
C ASN A 96 1.50 -23.58 -10.60
N GLY A 97 0.76 -24.18 -9.66
CA GLY A 97 -0.53 -24.82 -9.92
C GLY A 97 -1.67 -23.81 -10.03
N GLU A 98 -2.87 -24.31 -10.28
CA GLU A 98 -4.06 -23.48 -10.34
C GLU A 98 -4.40 -22.86 -8.97
N LEU A 99 -5.10 -21.73 -9.01
CA LEU A 99 -5.71 -21.17 -7.81
C LEU A 99 -6.85 -22.09 -7.35
N ASP A 100 -6.95 -22.32 -6.04
CA ASP A 100 -8.09 -22.99 -5.44
C ASP A 100 -9.36 -22.17 -5.70
N ALA A 101 -10.32 -22.78 -6.40
CA ALA A 101 -11.54 -22.10 -6.83
C ALA A 101 -12.39 -21.61 -5.65
N THR A 102 -12.35 -22.31 -4.51
CA THR A 102 -13.12 -21.91 -3.32
C THR A 102 -12.51 -20.69 -2.66
N GLN A 103 -11.18 -20.68 -2.46
CA GLN A 103 -10.47 -19.52 -1.94
C GLN A 103 -10.58 -18.31 -2.86
N LEU A 104 -10.45 -18.52 -4.17
CA LEU A 104 -10.63 -17.45 -5.15
C LEU A 104 -12.04 -16.84 -5.06
N GLY A 105 -13.08 -17.68 -4.90
CA GLY A 105 -14.45 -17.22 -4.70
C GLY A 105 -14.63 -16.39 -3.43
N TYR A 106 -13.91 -16.70 -2.35
CA TYR A 106 -13.91 -15.86 -1.14
C TYR A 106 -13.23 -14.50 -1.37
N LEU A 107 -12.09 -14.46 -2.07
CA LEU A 107 -11.45 -13.20 -2.43
C LEU A 107 -12.34 -12.34 -3.34
N GLN A 108 -12.97 -12.94 -4.34
CA GLN A 108 -13.93 -12.23 -5.21
C GLN A 108 -15.13 -11.67 -4.42
N THR A 109 -15.62 -12.44 -3.44
CA THR A 109 -16.70 -11.98 -2.54
C THR A 109 -16.23 -10.79 -1.68
N ALA A 110 -15.01 -10.86 -1.14
CA ALA A 110 -14.42 -9.77 -0.37
C ALA A 110 -14.25 -8.49 -1.20
N VAL A 111 -13.75 -8.60 -2.44
CA VAL A 111 -13.67 -7.49 -3.40
C VAL A 111 -15.05 -6.91 -3.70
N SER A 112 -16.06 -7.75 -3.94
CA SER A 112 -17.43 -7.30 -4.18
C SER A 112 -18.02 -6.55 -2.98
N ARG A 113 -17.75 -7.01 -1.74
CA ARG A 113 -18.19 -6.32 -0.52
C ARG A 113 -17.53 -4.97 -0.36
N ALA A 114 -16.21 -4.90 -0.53
CA ALA A 114 -15.47 -3.63 -0.52
C ALA A 114 -16.09 -2.62 -1.51
N LYS A 115 -16.32 -3.05 -2.76
CA LYS A 115 -16.96 -2.22 -3.81
C LYS A 115 -18.34 -1.72 -3.41
N SER A 116 -19.17 -2.57 -2.79
CA SER A 116 -20.52 -2.18 -2.37
C SER A 116 -20.55 -1.09 -1.29
N HIS A 117 -19.44 -0.91 -0.57
CA HIS A 117 -19.25 0.13 0.45
C HIS A 117 -18.29 1.25 -0.01
N ASN A 118 -18.02 1.35 -1.32
CA ASN A 118 -17.07 2.30 -1.91
C ASN A 118 -15.64 2.22 -1.33
N LEU A 119 -15.22 1.02 -0.94
CA LEU A 119 -13.89 0.76 -0.43
C LEU A 119 -12.99 0.18 -1.54
N ARG A 120 -11.73 0.58 -1.55
CA ARG A 120 -10.64 -0.20 -2.16
C ARG A 120 -10.29 -1.40 -1.26
N VAL A 121 -9.68 -2.42 -1.85
CA VAL A 121 -9.16 -3.58 -1.12
C VAL A 121 -7.72 -3.88 -1.54
N ILE A 122 -6.83 -3.96 -0.56
CA ILE A 122 -5.49 -4.52 -0.73
C ILE A 122 -5.60 -6.02 -0.53
N LEU A 123 -5.28 -6.78 -1.56
CA LEU A 123 -5.08 -8.22 -1.44
C LEU A 123 -3.67 -8.43 -0.91
N ASP A 124 -3.57 -8.72 0.39
CA ASP A 124 -2.30 -8.92 1.10
C ASP A 124 -1.95 -10.41 1.16
N LEU A 125 -0.88 -10.78 0.45
CA LEU A 125 -0.32 -12.13 0.51
C LEU A 125 0.47 -12.32 1.80
N HIS A 126 -0.19 -12.83 2.84
CA HIS A 126 0.29 -12.74 4.22
C HIS A 126 1.30 -13.85 4.62
N ASN A 127 2.47 -13.85 3.96
CA ASN A 127 3.32 -15.04 3.86
C ASN A 127 4.80 -14.88 4.23
N TYR A 128 5.29 -13.70 4.62
CA TYR A 128 6.65 -13.52 5.18
C TYR A 128 7.78 -13.97 4.24
N ALA A 129 7.57 -13.82 2.93
CA ALA A 129 8.41 -14.35 1.86
C ALA A 129 8.64 -15.87 1.96
N LYS A 130 7.62 -16.63 2.42
CA LYS A 130 7.65 -18.09 2.48
C LYS A 130 6.44 -18.72 1.80
N TYR A 131 6.69 -19.85 1.15
CA TYR A 131 5.67 -20.77 0.68
C TYR A 131 5.94 -22.15 1.29
N ASP A 132 4.93 -22.70 1.96
CA ASP A 132 5.03 -23.94 2.71
C ASP A 132 6.19 -24.00 3.73
N GLY A 133 6.46 -22.87 4.36
CA GLY A 133 7.57 -22.72 5.31
C GLY A 133 8.96 -22.57 4.68
N ALA A 134 9.11 -22.85 3.39
CA ALA A 134 10.33 -22.62 2.63
C ALA A 134 10.41 -21.15 2.19
N ARG A 135 11.61 -20.55 2.28
CA ARG A 135 11.83 -19.15 1.92
C ARG A 135 11.90 -19.00 0.40
N ILE A 136 11.35 -17.92 -0.13
CA ILE A 136 11.59 -17.55 -1.53
C ILE A 136 13.10 -17.48 -1.81
N GLY A 137 13.51 -18.07 -2.93
CA GLY A 137 14.91 -18.19 -3.32
C GLY A 137 15.58 -19.49 -2.86
N SER A 138 14.94 -20.29 -2.01
CA SER A 138 15.43 -21.63 -1.67
C SER A 138 15.05 -22.68 -2.73
N ASP A 139 15.71 -23.84 -2.67
CA ASP A 139 15.31 -25.02 -3.44
C ASP A 139 13.82 -25.34 -3.21
N GLY A 140 13.08 -25.54 -4.30
CA GLY A 140 11.64 -25.81 -4.29
C GLY A 140 10.73 -24.57 -4.19
N THR A 141 11.26 -23.39 -3.83
CA THR A 141 10.52 -22.11 -3.84
C THR A 141 11.34 -21.02 -4.53
N PRO A 142 11.68 -21.18 -5.83
CA PRO A 142 12.34 -20.09 -6.57
C PRO A 142 11.41 -18.87 -6.68
N ALA A 143 11.99 -17.69 -6.87
CA ALA A 143 11.23 -16.44 -7.00
C ALA A 143 10.15 -16.46 -8.09
N SER A 144 10.31 -17.28 -9.13
CA SER A 144 9.31 -17.49 -10.18
C SER A 144 7.97 -18.04 -9.66
N VAL A 145 7.96 -18.73 -8.51
CA VAL A 145 6.73 -19.24 -7.89
C VAL A 145 5.86 -18.09 -7.39
N LEU A 146 6.47 -17.04 -6.81
CA LEU A 146 5.75 -15.81 -6.44
C LEU A 146 5.23 -15.09 -7.68
N ALA A 147 6.04 -15.01 -8.74
CA ALA A 147 5.65 -14.38 -9.99
C ALA A 147 4.45 -15.10 -10.67
N ASP A 148 4.40 -16.43 -10.63
CA ASP A 148 3.24 -17.18 -11.17
C ASP A 148 1.96 -16.90 -10.38
N LEU A 149 2.01 -16.91 -9.05
CA LEU A 149 0.86 -16.55 -8.22
C LEU A 149 0.32 -15.17 -8.62
N TRP A 150 1.19 -14.16 -8.67
CA TRP A 150 0.80 -12.80 -8.98
C TRP A 150 0.32 -12.62 -10.41
N ARG A 151 0.89 -13.34 -11.40
CA ARG A 151 0.35 -13.41 -12.76
C ARG A 151 -1.09 -13.93 -12.76
N ARG A 152 -1.38 -14.99 -12.00
CA ARG A 152 -2.73 -15.58 -11.92
C ARG A 152 -3.73 -14.64 -11.26
N LEU A 153 -3.34 -13.99 -10.16
CA LEU A 153 -4.16 -12.96 -9.52
C LEU A 153 -4.40 -11.76 -10.44
N ALA A 154 -3.37 -11.31 -11.18
CA ALA A 154 -3.48 -10.23 -12.15
C ALA A 154 -4.43 -10.57 -13.31
N ILE A 155 -4.50 -11.83 -13.75
CA ILE A 155 -5.50 -12.27 -14.75
C ILE A 155 -6.93 -12.16 -14.21
N VAL A 156 -7.15 -12.43 -12.92
CA VAL A 156 -8.49 -12.42 -12.31
C VAL A 156 -8.94 -11.02 -11.92
N PHE A 157 -8.05 -10.23 -11.32
CA PHE A 157 -8.36 -8.93 -10.71
C PHE A 157 -7.76 -7.73 -11.45
N GLY A 158 -7.06 -7.99 -12.56
CA GLY A 158 -6.41 -6.97 -13.36
C GLY A 158 -7.38 -5.90 -13.83
N ASN A 159 -7.02 -4.64 -13.63
CA ASN A 159 -7.80 -3.46 -14.01
C ASN A 159 -9.17 -3.32 -13.31
N ASP A 160 -9.43 -4.09 -12.23
CA ASP A 160 -10.46 -3.70 -11.27
C ASP A 160 -9.89 -2.60 -10.38
N ASP A 161 -10.32 -1.36 -10.60
CA ASP A 161 -9.80 -0.20 -9.87
C ASP A 161 -9.95 -0.36 -8.34
N ALA A 162 -10.89 -1.19 -7.87
CA ALA A 162 -11.06 -1.45 -6.44
C ALA A 162 -9.90 -2.27 -5.83
N VAL A 163 -9.11 -2.96 -6.65
CA VAL A 163 -8.11 -3.91 -6.18
C VAL A 163 -6.70 -3.33 -6.25
N ILE A 164 -5.99 -3.46 -5.12
CA ILE A 164 -4.57 -3.14 -4.95
C ILE A 164 -3.83 -4.45 -4.63
N PHE A 165 -2.65 -4.63 -5.22
CA PHE A 165 -1.84 -5.85 -5.05
C PHE A 165 -0.77 -5.64 -3.97
N GLY A 166 -0.98 -6.19 -2.78
CA GLY A 166 0.00 -6.23 -1.68
C GLY A 166 0.93 -7.43 -1.81
N LEU A 167 2.12 -7.24 -2.41
CA LEU A 167 2.92 -8.33 -2.95
C LEU A 167 3.26 -9.43 -1.93
N MET A 168 3.53 -9.04 -0.69
CA MET A 168 3.93 -9.94 0.38
C MET A 168 3.88 -9.23 1.72
N ASN A 169 3.30 -9.86 2.73
CA ASN A 169 3.46 -9.37 4.09
C ASN A 169 4.87 -9.63 4.61
N GLU A 170 5.54 -8.59 5.11
CA GLU A 170 6.76 -8.64 5.92
C GLU A 170 7.82 -9.68 5.51
N PRO A 171 8.40 -9.59 4.29
CA PRO A 171 9.58 -10.36 3.95
C PRO A 171 10.67 -10.25 5.03
N ASN A 172 11.25 -11.38 5.43
CA ASN A 172 12.31 -11.45 6.42
C ASN A 172 13.21 -12.65 6.13
N GLY A 173 14.40 -12.71 6.74
CA GLY A 173 15.32 -13.84 6.55
C GLY A 173 15.66 -14.14 5.09
N ILE A 174 15.56 -13.13 4.23
CA ILE A 174 15.96 -13.05 2.83
C ILE A 174 16.72 -11.72 2.67
N SER A 175 17.80 -11.69 1.89
CA SER A 175 18.57 -10.46 1.70
C SER A 175 17.75 -9.42 0.94
N SER A 176 18.05 -8.13 1.13
CA SER A 176 17.35 -7.05 0.41
C SER A 176 17.50 -7.19 -1.10
N GLY A 177 18.67 -7.64 -1.58
CA GLY A 177 18.91 -7.87 -3.01
C GLY A 177 18.09 -9.02 -3.58
N ASP A 178 18.05 -10.18 -2.89
CA ASP A 178 17.28 -11.34 -3.33
C ASP A 178 15.77 -11.04 -3.30
N TRP A 179 15.31 -10.33 -2.27
CA TRP A 179 13.92 -9.87 -2.20
C TRP A 179 13.59 -8.88 -3.33
N THR A 180 14.46 -7.92 -3.61
CA THR A 180 14.27 -6.95 -4.70
C THR A 180 14.13 -7.67 -6.04
N ALA A 181 14.98 -8.66 -6.31
CA ALA A 181 14.86 -9.47 -7.53
C ALA A 181 13.55 -10.27 -7.59
N ALA A 182 13.10 -10.84 -6.47
CA ALA A 182 11.83 -11.56 -6.42
C ALA A 182 10.61 -10.65 -6.60
N ALA A 183 10.62 -9.47 -5.98
CA ALA A 183 9.58 -8.46 -6.15
C ALA A 183 9.51 -7.96 -7.60
N GLN A 184 10.65 -7.68 -8.23
CA GLN A 184 10.70 -7.28 -9.64
C GLN A 184 10.06 -8.33 -10.55
N LEU A 185 10.37 -9.62 -10.34
CA LEU A 185 9.75 -10.70 -11.13
C LEU A 185 8.22 -10.75 -10.95
N ALA A 186 7.71 -10.48 -9.75
CA ALA A 186 6.27 -10.40 -9.52
C ALA A 186 5.64 -9.19 -10.21
N ILE A 187 6.28 -8.01 -10.14
CA ILE A 187 5.84 -6.79 -10.86
C ILE A 187 5.78 -7.06 -12.36
N ASP A 188 6.86 -7.58 -12.94
CA ASP A 188 6.95 -7.90 -14.37
C ASP A 188 5.85 -8.89 -14.79
N ALA A 189 5.56 -9.89 -13.95
CA ALA A 189 4.52 -10.87 -14.23
C ALA A 189 3.10 -10.28 -14.14
N ILE A 190 2.84 -9.35 -13.21
CA ILE A 190 1.57 -8.60 -13.12
C ILE A 190 1.39 -7.72 -14.36
N ARG A 191 2.41 -6.93 -14.70
CA ARG A 191 2.35 -6.03 -15.87
C ARG A 191 2.30 -6.80 -17.18
N GLY A 192 3.03 -7.91 -17.28
CA GLY A 192 2.98 -8.82 -18.43
C GLY A 192 1.62 -9.50 -18.62
N ALA A 193 0.82 -9.63 -17.55
CA ALA A 193 -0.58 -10.06 -17.64
C ALA A 193 -1.55 -8.94 -18.05
N GLY A 194 -1.07 -7.71 -18.24
CA GLY A 194 -1.87 -6.56 -18.67
C GLY A 194 -2.63 -5.85 -17.55
N ALA A 195 -2.23 -6.04 -16.29
CA ALA A 195 -2.84 -5.39 -15.13
C ALA A 195 -2.14 -4.06 -14.79
N TYR A 196 -2.91 -2.98 -14.68
CA TYR A 196 -2.46 -1.61 -14.36
C TYR A 196 -2.78 -1.20 -12.91
N ASN A 197 -3.23 -2.15 -12.07
CA ASN A 197 -3.52 -1.93 -10.65
C ASN A 197 -2.33 -1.32 -9.89
N LEU A 198 -2.60 -0.62 -8.80
CA LEU A 198 -1.56 -0.21 -7.87
C LEU A 198 -0.89 -1.46 -7.27
N ILE A 199 0.43 -1.48 -7.25
CA ILE A 199 1.23 -2.52 -6.60
C ILE A 199 1.87 -1.93 -5.34
N MET A 200 1.77 -2.64 -4.22
CA MET A 200 2.43 -2.32 -2.96
C MET A 200 3.63 -3.26 -2.77
N VAL A 201 4.84 -2.68 -2.72
CA VAL A 201 6.08 -3.45 -2.61
C VAL A 201 6.72 -3.23 -1.24
N PRO A 202 6.82 -4.28 -0.40
CA PRO A 202 7.54 -4.21 0.87
C PRO A 202 9.05 -4.32 0.66
N GLY A 203 9.84 -4.04 1.69
CA GLY A 203 11.23 -4.48 1.83
C GLY A 203 11.38 -5.78 2.64
N THR A 204 12.63 -6.19 2.89
CA THR A 204 12.93 -7.23 3.89
C THR A 204 12.98 -6.64 5.31
N ALA A 205 13.44 -7.41 6.29
CA ALA A 205 13.47 -7.03 7.72
C ALA A 205 12.09 -6.57 8.21
N TYR A 206 11.05 -7.34 7.86
CA TYR A 206 9.65 -7.07 8.18
C TYR A 206 9.13 -5.74 7.62
N THR A 207 9.79 -5.21 6.58
CA THR A 207 9.47 -3.93 5.94
C THR A 207 9.32 -2.74 6.92
N GLY A 208 10.03 -2.79 8.05
CA GLY A 208 9.92 -1.77 9.09
C GLY A 208 10.43 -0.40 8.63
N ALA A 209 9.60 0.65 8.71
CA ALA A 209 9.99 2.01 8.32
C ALA A 209 11.23 2.49 9.10
N HIS A 210 11.26 2.24 10.41
CA HIS A 210 12.37 2.54 11.31
C HIS A 210 13.73 1.95 10.87
N SER A 211 13.71 0.87 10.08
CA SER A 211 14.90 0.13 9.69
C SER A 211 15.22 0.20 8.20
N TRP A 212 14.46 0.98 7.42
CA TRP A 212 14.58 1.05 5.96
C TRP A 212 16.01 1.34 5.47
N ASN A 213 16.71 2.23 6.18
CA ASN A 213 18.08 2.62 5.87
C ASN A 213 19.14 1.80 6.62
N SER A 214 18.73 0.86 7.48
CA SER A 214 19.65 0.12 8.34
C SER A 214 20.42 -0.96 7.59
N THR A 215 21.64 -1.25 8.05
CA THR A 215 22.53 -2.25 7.45
C THR A 215 22.79 -3.45 8.34
N TRP A 216 22.06 -3.59 9.47
CA TRP A 216 22.25 -4.74 10.38
C TRP A 216 21.86 -6.08 9.72
N TYR A 217 20.98 -6.03 8.72
CA TYR A 217 20.55 -7.17 7.89
C TYR A 217 21.27 -7.24 6.53
N GLY A 218 22.43 -6.58 6.40
CA GLY A 218 23.22 -6.53 5.17
C GLY A 218 23.00 -5.24 4.38
N VAL A 219 22.80 -5.34 3.06
CA VAL A 219 22.41 -4.19 2.24
C VAL A 219 21.04 -3.70 2.71
N SER A 220 20.88 -2.39 2.92
CA SER A 220 19.61 -1.83 3.39
C SER A 220 18.51 -1.94 2.33
N ASN A 221 17.25 -1.94 2.76
CA ASN A 221 16.11 -1.83 1.85
C ASN A 221 16.26 -0.58 0.96
N ALA A 222 16.63 0.54 1.54
CA ALA A 222 16.86 1.80 0.82
C ALA A 222 17.88 1.72 -0.32
N ALA A 223 18.93 0.91 -0.15
CA ALA A 223 19.98 0.76 -1.17
C ALA A 223 19.61 -0.25 -2.26
N SER A 224 18.82 -1.28 -1.92
CA SER A 224 18.39 -2.29 -2.89
C SER A 224 17.12 -1.87 -3.66
N LEU A 225 16.06 -1.48 -2.96
CA LEU A 225 14.75 -1.27 -3.59
C LEU A 225 14.68 -0.01 -4.47
N VAL A 226 15.67 0.88 -4.43
CA VAL A 226 15.77 2.01 -5.37
C VAL A 226 15.83 1.54 -6.84
N SER A 227 16.26 0.31 -7.09
CA SER A 227 16.38 -0.27 -8.44
C SER A 227 15.11 -0.95 -8.96
N ILE A 228 13.99 -0.91 -8.22
CA ILE A 228 12.73 -1.45 -8.71
C ILE A 228 12.19 -0.55 -9.82
N GLU A 229 11.71 -1.16 -10.89
CA GLU A 229 11.09 -0.48 -12.01
C GLU A 229 9.66 -1.01 -12.21
N ASP A 230 8.71 -0.11 -12.39
CA ASP A 230 7.36 -0.43 -12.85
C ASP A 230 7.11 0.32 -14.16
N PRO A 231 6.96 -0.36 -15.32
CA PRO A 231 6.74 0.30 -16.60
C PRO A 231 5.43 1.09 -16.68
N VAL A 232 4.50 0.88 -15.74
CA VAL A 232 3.23 1.61 -15.64
C VAL A 232 3.31 2.78 -14.65
N GLU A 233 4.40 2.88 -13.87
CA GLU A 233 4.59 3.91 -12.85
C GLU A 233 3.43 3.97 -11.82
N ASN A 234 2.83 2.82 -11.47
CA ASN A 234 1.72 2.72 -10.52
C ASN A 234 2.07 1.76 -9.38
N LEU A 235 3.07 2.17 -8.60
CA LEU A 235 3.72 1.46 -7.51
C LEU A 235 3.80 2.36 -6.28
N VAL A 236 3.70 1.76 -5.09
CA VAL A 236 4.16 2.36 -3.83
C VAL A 236 5.00 1.38 -3.02
N PHE A 237 5.89 1.92 -2.18
CA PHE A 237 6.59 1.11 -1.18
C PHE A 237 5.75 0.97 0.10
N GLU A 238 5.49 -0.26 0.50
CA GLU A 238 4.77 -0.59 1.73
C GLU A 238 5.75 -0.72 2.89
N VAL A 239 5.48 -0.02 3.99
CA VAL A 239 6.22 -0.18 5.25
C VAL A 239 5.28 -0.40 6.41
N HIS A 240 5.79 -1.07 7.44
CA HIS A 240 5.09 -1.29 8.70
C HIS A 240 5.79 -0.51 9.81
N GLN A 241 5.04 -0.09 10.83
CA GLN A 241 5.62 0.58 11.99
C GLN A 241 4.80 0.35 13.26
N TYR A 242 5.35 -0.40 14.20
CA TYR A 242 4.85 -0.48 15.57
C TYR A 242 5.63 0.45 16.51
N LEU A 243 5.08 0.67 17.70
CA LEU A 243 5.49 1.77 18.58
C LEU A 243 6.14 1.32 19.89
N ASP A 244 6.21 0.01 20.10
CA ASP A 244 6.91 -0.61 21.21
C ASP A 244 8.42 -0.60 21.02
N GLN A 245 9.15 -1.02 22.06
CA GLN A 245 10.59 -0.80 22.21
C GLN A 245 11.45 -1.35 21.07
N ASP A 246 11.01 -2.46 20.46
CA ASP A 246 11.67 -3.13 19.35
C ASP A 246 10.87 -3.08 18.04
N TYR A 247 9.77 -2.31 18.03
CA TYR A 247 8.90 -2.08 16.89
C TYR A 247 8.25 -3.36 16.33
N SER A 248 8.09 -4.38 17.17
CA SER A 248 7.51 -5.68 16.82
C SER A 248 5.98 -5.73 16.92
N GLY A 249 5.36 -4.80 17.63
CA GLY A 249 3.93 -4.84 17.92
C GLY A 249 3.53 -5.97 18.87
N THR A 250 4.47 -6.43 19.71
CA THR A 250 4.21 -7.51 20.68
C THR A 250 3.86 -6.98 22.07
N SER A 251 4.22 -5.72 22.36
CA SER A 251 3.82 -5.03 23.58
C SER A 251 2.67 -4.06 23.34
N ALA A 252 1.87 -3.83 24.38
CA ALA A 252 0.83 -2.79 24.41
C ALA A 252 1.40 -1.38 24.68
N ASP A 253 2.69 -1.28 25.01
CA ASP A 253 3.34 -0.01 25.35
C ASP A 253 3.83 0.74 24.11
N CYS A 254 3.89 2.06 24.21
CA CYS A 254 4.51 2.92 23.21
C CYS A 254 5.68 3.68 23.85
N VAL A 255 6.81 3.74 23.15
CA VAL A 255 8.08 4.30 23.70
C VAL A 255 7.93 5.75 24.14
N SER A 256 7.25 6.57 23.35
CA SER A 256 6.97 7.98 23.64
C SER A 256 5.71 8.44 22.90
N ALA A 257 5.23 9.65 23.18
CA ALA A 257 4.11 10.25 22.46
C ALA A 257 4.45 10.71 21.04
N SER A 258 5.72 10.74 20.64
CA SER A 258 6.21 11.21 19.33
C SER A 258 6.93 10.11 18.53
N ILE A 259 6.94 8.88 19.05
CA ILE A 259 7.74 7.79 18.47
C ILE A 259 7.30 7.45 17.04
N GLY A 260 6.03 7.68 16.70
CA GLY A 260 5.50 7.39 15.37
C GLY A 260 6.18 8.21 14.29
N SER A 261 6.05 9.55 14.37
CA SER A 261 6.65 10.46 13.41
C SER A 261 8.17 10.31 13.34
N GLU A 262 8.84 10.16 14.50
CA GLU A 262 10.28 9.93 14.57
C GLU A 262 10.75 8.74 13.72
N LYS A 263 9.99 7.63 13.72
CA LYS A 263 10.37 6.41 12.99
C LYS A 263 10.02 6.45 11.50
N LEU A 264 9.08 7.30 11.11
CA LEU A 264 8.71 7.49 9.70
C LEU A 264 9.62 8.46 8.95
N GLN A 265 10.37 9.33 9.64
CA GLN A 265 11.17 10.40 9.02
C GLN A 265 12.18 9.90 7.97
N ALA A 266 12.98 8.91 8.32
CA ALA A 266 14.05 8.44 7.43
C ALA A 266 13.51 7.81 6.14
N PHE A 267 12.44 7.03 6.24
CA PHE A 267 11.75 6.46 5.08
C PHE A 267 11.08 7.54 4.24
N THR A 268 10.41 8.51 4.86
CA THR A 268 9.77 9.65 4.17
C THR A 268 10.77 10.46 3.36
N GLN A 269 11.95 10.73 3.93
CA GLN A 269 13.03 11.42 3.22
C GLN A 269 13.55 10.58 2.05
N TRP A 270 13.68 9.27 2.22
CA TRP A 270 14.09 8.37 1.14
C TRP A 270 13.08 8.35 -0.02
N LEU A 271 11.78 8.28 0.28
CA LEU A 271 10.73 8.38 -0.74
C LEU A 271 10.89 9.67 -1.56
N ARG A 272 10.97 10.81 -0.88
CA ARG A 272 11.07 12.13 -1.51
C ARG A 272 12.32 12.29 -2.35
N ALA A 273 13.46 11.79 -1.85
CA ALA A 273 14.75 11.87 -2.54
C ALA A 273 14.79 11.05 -3.84
N ASN A 274 13.97 9.99 -3.92
CA ASN A 274 13.96 9.07 -5.06
C ASN A 274 12.69 9.20 -5.92
N GLY A 275 11.82 10.18 -5.65
CA GLY A 275 10.59 10.40 -6.42
C GLY A 275 9.52 9.31 -6.23
N TYR A 276 9.60 8.55 -5.13
CA TYR A 276 8.69 7.46 -4.83
C TYR A 276 7.57 7.86 -3.89
N LYS A 277 6.58 6.97 -3.83
CA LYS A 277 5.41 7.05 -2.96
C LYS A 277 5.40 5.90 -1.97
N GLY A 278 4.85 6.12 -0.77
CA GLY A 278 4.82 5.17 0.32
C GLY A 278 3.41 4.92 0.87
N PHE A 279 3.24 3.77 1.51
CA PHE A 279 2.02 3.36 2.18
C PHE A 279 2.34 2.68 3.51
N LEU A 280 1.65 3.06 4.58
CA LEU A 280 1.81 2.46 5.90
C LEU A 280 0.85 1.27 6.05
N GLY A 281 1.30 0.08 5.66
CA GLY A 281 0.47 -1.13 5.54
C GLY A 281 -0.03 -1.67 6.89
N GLU A 282 0.80 -1.53 7.93
CA GLU A 282 0.45 -1.90 9.30
C GLU A 282 1.08 -0.94 10.32
N PHE A 283 0.30 -0.68 11.36
CA PHE A 283 0.70 -0.01 12.58
C PHE A 283 -0.36 -0.30 13.65
N GLY A 284 0.02 -0.25 14.92
CA GLY A 284 -0.87 -0.52 16.03
C GLY A 284 -0.48 0.26 17.28
N ALA A 285 -1.48 0.64 18.07
CA ALA A 285 -1.31 1.33 19.34
C ALA A 285 -2.39 0.86 20.32
N SER A 286 -2.04 0.74 21.61
CA SER A 286 -3.03 0.44 22.64
C SER A 286 -3.81 1.70 23.05
N SER A 287 -4.82 1.54 23.90
CA SER A 287 -5.69 2.63 24.35
C SER A 287 -5.11 3.48 25.49
N ASN A 288 -3.84 3.29 25.88
CA ASN A 288 -3.23 4.12 26.92
C ASN A 288 -2.89 5.52 26.36
N ALA A 289 -2.77 6.52 27.24
CA ALA A 289 -2.62 7.92 26.83
C ALA A 289 -1.38 8.19 25.96
N THR A 290 -0.24 7.57 26.28
CA THR A 290 0.99 7.72 25.49
C THR A 290 0.81 7.14 24.08
N CYS A 291 0.20 5.96 23.99
CA CYS A 291 -0.07 5.30 22.72
C CYS A 291 -1.10 6.05 21.87
N MET A 292 -2.15 6.59 22.47
CA MET A 292 -3.14 7.41 21.76
C MET A 292 -2.52 8.70 21.21
N ALA A 293 -1.59 9.33 21.95
CA ALA A 293 -0.84 10.49 21.46
C ALA A 293 0.12 10.11 20.33
N ALA A 294 0.83 8.98 20.46
CA ALA A 294 1.74 8.48 19.43
C ALA A 294 1.02 8.06 18.14
N LEU A 295 -0.18 7.51 18.28
CA LEU A 295 -1.07 7.19 17.17
C LEU A 295 -1.47 8.47 16.41
N ASP A 296 -1.87 9.52 17.12
CA ASP A 296 -2.23 10.79 16.51
C ASP A 296 -1.03 11.50 15.86
N ASP A 297 0.13 11.49 16.53
CA ASP A 297 1.41 11.98 16.00
C ASP A 297 1.81 11.29 14.69
N MET A 298 1.74 9.95 14.65
CA MET A 298 2.08 9.19 13.46
C MET A 298 1.17 9.54 12.28
N LEU A 299 -0.14 9.57 12.50
CA LEU A 299 -1.12 9.82 11.44
C LEU A 299 -1.10 11.27 10.98
N GLY A 300 -0.89 12.22 11.90
CA GLY A 300 -0.61 13.61 11.56
C GLY A 300 0.64 13.74 10.69
N TYR A 301 1.71 13.02 11.02
CA TYR A 301 2.93 13.04 10.22
C TYR A 301 2.73 12.47 8.80
N VAL A 302 2.01 11.36 8.66
CA VAL A 302 1.66 10.79 7.35
C VAL A 302 0.83 11.79 6.53
N HIS A 303 -0.13 12.45 7.16
CA HIS A 303 -0.95 13.49 6.53
C HIS A 303 -0.10 14.70 6.09
N ASP A 304 0.72 15.26 6.98
CA ASP A 304 1.57 16.42 6.69
C ASP A 304 2.64 16.15 5.61
N ASN A 305 2.86 14.87 5.26
CA ASN A 305 3.77 14.41 4.21
C ASN A 305 3.03 13.70 3.06
N ALA A 306 1.79 14.10 2.78
CA ALA A 306 0.95 13.59 1.69
C ALA A 306 1.59 13.73 0.28
N ASP A 307 2.62 14.56 0.14
CA ASP A 307 3.42 14.64 -1.08
C ASP A 307 4.17 13.35 -1.40
N VAL A 308 4.40 12.46 -0.41
CA VAL A 308 5.00 11.13 -0.62
C VAL A 308 4.20 9.99 -0.01
N TRP A 309 3.30 10.23 0.93
CA TRP A 309 2.45 9.19 1.51
C TRP A 309 1.07 9.11 0.85
N LEU A 310 0.68 7.92 0.40
CA LEU A 310 -0.66 7.67 -0.12
C LEU A 310 -1.65 7.38 1.00
N GLY A 311 -1.22 6.80 2.12
CA GLY A 311 -2.17 6.39 3.14
C GLY A 311 -1.67 5.33 4.09
N TRP A 312 -2.63 4.75 4.80
CA TRP A 312 -2.39 3.82 5.89
C TRP A 312 -3.53 2.82 6.10
N THR A 313 -3.21 1.64 6.63
CA THR A 313 -4.18 0.67 7.15
C THR A 313 -3.81 0.21 8.56
N ALA A 314 -4.66 0.49 9.55
CA ALA A 314 -4.38 0.15 10.95
C ALA A 314 -4.53 -1.36 11.20
N TRP A 315 -3.63 -1.94 11.98
CA TRP A 315 -3.68 -3.33 12.43
C TRP A 315 -4.31 -3.40 13.84
N ALA A 316 -5.42 -4.10 14.07
CA ALA A 316 -6.32 -4.72 13.09
C ALA A 316 -7.76 -4.85 13.62
N ALA A 317 -8.72 -4.88 12.70
CA ALA A 317 -10.07 -5.40 12.95
C ALA A 317 -10.16 -6.86 12.50
N GLY A 318 -11.33 -7.49 12.67
CA GLY A 318 -11.54 -8.92 12.45
C GLY A 318 -12.26 -9.57 13.64
N ALA A 319 -13.26 -10.41 13.35
CA ALA A 319 -14.19 -10.91 14.37
C ALA A 319 -13.58 -11.92 15.36
N TRP A 320 -12.36 -12.43 15.12
CA TRP A 320 -11.72 -13.48 15.93
C TRP A 320 -10.60 -12.97 16.83
N TRP A 321 -10.37 -11.66 16.89
CA TRP A 321 -9.47 -11.10 17.90
C TRP A 321 -10.05 -11.31 19.30
N LYS A 322 -9.18 -11.72 20.23
CA LYS A 322 -9.56 -11.74 21.64
C LYS A 322 -9.86 -10.31 22.11
N THR A 323 -10.72 -10.19 23.11
CA THR A 323 -11.13 -8.90 23.66
C THR A 323 -9.98 -8.16 24.34
N ASP A 324 -8.96 -8.88 24.80
CA ASP A 324 -7.75 -8.34 25.44
C ASP A 324 -6.59 -8.09 24.46
N TYR A 325 -6.79 -8.34 23.16
CA TYR A 325 -5.78 -7.98 22.15
C TYR A 325 -5.66 -6.46 22.07
N ALA A 326 -4.46 -5.94 22.38
CA ALA A 326 -4.24 -4.51 22.59
C ALA A 326 -4.57 -3.63 21.38
N PHE A 327 -4.47 -4.19 20.17
CA PHE A 327 -4.72 -3.49 18.90
C PHE A 327 -6.03 -3.92 18.22
N ASN A 328 -6.95 -4.54 18.96
CA ASN A 328 -8.25 -4.93 18.42
C ASN A 328 -9.09 -3.68 18.08
N LEU A 329 -9.42 -3.51 16.80
CA LEU A 329 -10.24 -2.43 16.26
C LEU A 329 -11.64 -2.88 15.82
N GLN A 330 -11.97 -4.17 15.97
CA GLN A 330 -13.32 -4.68 15.73
C GLN A 330 -14.28 -4.05 16.75
N PRO A 331 -15.47 -3.55 16.35
CA PRO A 331 -16.45 -3.03 17.30
C PRO A 331 -16.82 -4.08 18.35
N ASN A 332 -17.17 -3.63 19.55
CA ASN A 332 -17.67 -4.50 20.60
C ASN A 332 -18.98 -5.19 20.17
N GLN A 333 -19.37 -6.24 20.89
CA GLN A 333 -20.61 -6.97 20.59
C GLN A 333 -21.87 -6.10 20.68
N ASP A 334 -21.84 -5.06 21.50
CA ASP A 334 -22.90 -4.05 21.62
C ASP A 334 -22.83 -2.95 20.55
N GLY A 335 -21.88 -3.04 19.61
CA GLY A 335 -21.67 -2.08 18.53
C GLY A 335 -20.82 -0.87 18.92
N THR A 336 -20.32 -0.79 20.16
CA THR A 336 -19.49 0.35 20.58
C THR A 336 -18.08 0.28 19.99
N ASP A 337 -17.55 1.45 19.65
CA ASP A 337 -16.22 1.59 19.06
C ASP A 337 -15.10 1.30 20.08
N LYS A 338 -13.97 0.83 19.56
CA LYS A 338 -12.72 0.71 20.34
C LYS A 338 -12.11 2.11 20.56
N PRO A 339 -11.41 2.36 21.67
CA PRO A 339 -10.90 3.71 21.99
C PRO A 339 -10.07 4.36 20.88
N GLN A 340 -9.21 3.58 20.22
CA GLN A 340 -8.35 4.01 19.11
C GLN A 340 -9.14 4.56 17.92
N MET A 341 -10.40 4.13 17.73
CA MET A 341 -11.23 4.56 16.61
C MET A 341 -11.53 6.05 16.66
N SER A 342 -11.51 6.67 17.85
CA SER A 342 -11.66 8.13 17.99
C SER A 342 -10.59 8.92 17.23
N VAL A 343 -9.34 8.45 17.25
CA VAL A 343 -8.22 9.05 16.50
C VAL A 343 -8.26 8.63 15.03
N LEU A 344 -8.40 7.32 14.77
CA LEU A 344 -8.38 6.78 13.40
C LEU A 344 -9.49 7.38 12.52
N SER A 345 -10.71 7.46 13.06
CA SER A 345 -11.87 7.98 12.33
C SER A 345 -11.79 9.50 12.13
N ALA A 346 -11.22 10.24 13.08
CA ALA A 346 -10.95 11.67 12.90
C ALA A 346 -9.95 11.91 11.76
N ARG A 347 -8.81 11.21 11.80
CA ARG A 347 -7.75 11.31 10.78
C ARG A 347 -8.18 10.81 9.40
N ALA A 348 -9.01 9.77 9.33
CA ALA A 348 -9.55 9.30 8.05
C ALA A 348 -10.40 10.37 7.35
N ARG A 349 -11.28 11.06 8.09
CA ARG A 349 -12.15 12.13 7.55
C ARG A 349 -11.39 13.38 7.09
N GLU A 350 -10.17 13.58 7.55
CA GLU A 350 -9.30 14.66 7.07
C GLU A 350 -8.79 14.39 5.64
N ILE A 351 -8.60 13.12 5.27
CA ILE A 351 -7.82 12.72 4.10
C ILE A 351 -8.71 12.12 2.98
N VAL A 352 -9.84 11.51 3.32
CA VAL A 352 -10.70 10.74 2.40
C VAL A 352 -11.74 11.60 1.65
N GLN A 353 -11.58 12.93 1.62
CA GLN A 353 -12.59 13.87 1.09
C GLN A 353 -12.91 13.71 -0.40
#